data_AF-A0A2H1WB43-F1
#
_entry.id   AF-A0A2H1WB43-F1
#
_cell.length_a   1.000
_cell.length_b   1.000
_cell.length_c   1.000
_cell.angle_alpha   90.00
_cell.angle_beta   90.00
_cell.angle_gamma   90.00
#
_symmetry.space_group_name_H-M   'P 1'
#
loop_
_entity.id
_entity.type
_entity.pdbx_description
1 polymer ?
#
loop_
_entity_poly.entity_id
_entity_poly.type
_entity_poly.pdbx_seq_one_letter_code
_entity_poly.pdbx_strand_id
1 'polypeptide(L)'
;MHIPTTLNYPDPAILIRSGKNKVLLASGYLYNRRHNARDQNWGWYCTRYHHGCKARIITDDAFFIIAYNGEHDHVAPVDVIAKGQ
;
A
#
# COMPACT_ATOMS: atom_id res chain seq x y z
N MET A 1 -22.49 11.40 6.82
CA MET A 1 -22.34 10.78 5.50
C MET A 1 -21.48 9.55 5.69
N HIS A 2 -22.09 8.40 5.98
CA HIS A 2 -21.36 7.13 6.03
C HIS A 2 -21.42 6.55 4.63
N ILE A 3 -20.30 6.56 3.93
CA ILE A 3 -20.15 5.81 2.68
C ILE A 3 -19.90 4.35 3.12
N PRO A 4 -20.78 3.40 2.76
CA PRO A 4 -20.53 1.99 3.04
C PRO A 4 -19.35 1.52 2.19
N THR A 5 -18.20 1.27 2.82
CA THR A 5 -16.97 0.78 2.17
C THR A 5 -17.07 -0.72 1.85
N THR A 6 -18.07 -1.10 1.06
CA THR A 6 -18.21 -2.47 0.54
C THR A 6 -18.42 -2.47 -0.98
N LEU A 7 -17.77 -1.54 -1.69
CA LEU A 7 -17.52 -1.75 -3.11
C LEU A 7 -16.12 -2.35 -3.26
N ASN A 8 -16.07 -3.53 -3.89
CA ASN A 8 -14.91 -4.12 -4.54
C ASN A 8 -13.88 -3.06 -4.96
N TYR A 9 -12.80 -2.94 -4.20
CA TYR A 9 -11.60 -2.27 -4.66
C TYR A 9 -10.65 -3.36 -5.16
N PRO A 10 -10.62 -3.68 -6.46
CA PRO A 10 -9.33 -3.91 -7.08
C PRO A 10 -8.73 -2.53 -7.30
N ASP A 11 -8.51 -1.72 -6.25
CA ASP A 11 -7.70 -0.52 -6.40
C ASP A 11 -6.35 -1.02 -6.89
N PRO A 12 -6.00 -0.80 -8.17
CA PRO A 12 -4.82 -1.41 -8.72
C PRO A 12 -3.65 -0.76 -7.99
N ALA A 13 -2.88 -1.58 -7.29
CA ALA A 13 -1.71 -1.07 -6.65
C ALA A 13 -0.68 -0.76 -7.74
N ILE A 14 -0.27 0.50 -7.84
CA ILE A 14 0.62 0.94 -8.91
C ILE A 14 2.04 0.69 -8.47
N LEU A 15 2.78 -0.14 -9.22
CA LEU A 15 4.22 -0.29 -9.01
C LEU A 15 4.94 0.95 -9.52
N ILE A 16 5.38 1.83 -8.60
CA ILE A 16 6.09 3.07 -8.97
C ILE A 16 7.56 2.80 -9.28
N ARG A 17 8.17 1.79 -8.65
CA ARG A 17 9.58 1.45 -8.87
C ARG A 17 9.76 -0.05 -9.09
N SER A 18 10.40 -0.39 -10.21
CA SER A 18 10.86 -1.74 -10.55
C SER A 18 12.38 -1.82 -10.41
N GLY A 19 12.88 -2.63 -9.49
CA GLY A 19 14.31 -2.80 -9.23
C GLY A 19 14.59 -3.50 -7.91
N LYS A 20 15.79 -3.32 -7.34
CA LYS A 20 16.14 -3.87 -6.01
C LYS A 20 15.15 -3.43 -4.92
N ASN A 21 14.69 -2.18 -4.98
CA ASN A 21 13.77 -1.57 -4.02
C ASN A 21 12.41 -1.30 -4.66
N LYS A 22 11.59 -2.35 -4.79
CA LYS A 22 10.22 -2.23 -5.31
C LYS A 22 9.36 -1.40 -4.37
N VAL A 23 8.63 -0.44 -4.93
CA VAL A 23 7.69 0.43 -4.19
C VAL A 23 6.34 0.47 -4.87
N LEU A 24 5.30 0.31 -4.06
CA LEU A 24 3.90 0.23 -4.47
C LEU A 24 3.11 1.42 -3.93
N LEU A 25 2.24 2.00 -4.76
CA LEU A 25 1.23 2.99 -4.36
C LEU A 25 -0.13 2.30 -4.26
N ALA A 26 -0.75 2.38 -3.09
CA ALA A 26 -2.10 1.92 -2.88
C ALA A 26 -2.83 2.90 -1.96
N SER A 27 -4.03 3.33 -2.37
CA SER A 27 -4.88 4.23 -1.59
C SER A 27 -4.16 5.49 -1.06
N GLY A 28 -3.22 6.04 -1.85
CA GLY A 28 -2.44 7.22 -1.50
C GLY A 28 -1.22 7.00 -0.59
N TYR A 29 -0.96 5.76 -0.18
CA TYR A 29 0.18 5.38 0.66
C TYR A 29 1.25 4.62 -0.14
N LEU A 30 2.51 4.79 0.27
CA LEU A 30 3.65 4.11 -0.32
C LEU A 30 4.06 2.92 0.54
N TYR A 31 4.29 1.78 -0.12
CA TYR A 31 4.69 0.53 0.50
C TYR A 31 5.99 0.00 -0.09
N ASN A 32 6.90 -0.47 0.76
CA ASN A 32 8.11 -1.17 0.37
C ASN A 32 7.86 -2.68 0.34
N ARG A 33 8.48 -3.36 -0.62
CA ARG A 33 8.37 -4.82 -0.71
C ARG A 33 9.05 -5.49 0.48
N ARG A 34 8.34 -6.42 1.10
CA ARG A 34 8.89 -7.38 2.06
C ARG A 34 9.42 -8.60 1.32
N HIS A 35 10.53 -9.14 1.78
CA HIS A 35 11.02 -10.43 1.29
C HIS A 35 10.07 -11.54 1.76
N ASN A 36 9.60 -12.36 0.81
CA ASN A 36 8.71 -13.51 0.97
C ASN A 36 7.27 -13.18 1.42
N ALA A 37 6.30 -13.50 0.57
CA ALA A 37 5.15 -14.27 1.06
C ALA A 37 5.21 -15.65 0.41
N ARG A 38 4.75 -16.68 1.13
CA ARG A 38 4.57 -18.02 0.55
C ARG A 38 3.53 -17.92 -0.57
N ASP A 39 3.68 -18.73 -1.60
CA ASP A 39 2.66 -18.94 -2.65
C ASP A 39 2.35 -17.71 -3.52
N GLN A 40 3.27 -17.30 -4.40
CA GLN A 40 3.06 -16.27 -5.48
C GLN A 40 2.54 -14.91 -5.00
N ASN A 41 2.59 -14.67 -3.70
CA ASN A 41 2.12 -13.46 -3.07
C ASN A 41 3.31 -12.60 -2.66
N TRP A 42 3.12 -11.29 -2.66
CA TRP A 42 4.11 -10.32 -2.23
C TRP A 42 3.57 -9.55 -1.04
N GLY A 43 4.26 -9.66 0.09
CA GLY A 43 4.00 -8.81 1.24
C GLY A 43 4.62 -7.43 1.05
N TRP A 44 3.91 -6.39 1.48
CA TRP A 44 4.39 -5.02 1.48
C TRP A 44 4.08 -4.35 2.81
N TYR A 45 4.98 -3.49 3.28
CA TYR A 45 4.81 -2.70 4.49
C TYR A 45 4.90 -1.22 4.15
N CYS A 46 4.16 -0.38 4.87
CA CYS A 46 4.22 1.05 4.66
C CYS A 46 5.67 1.55 4.75
N THR A 47 6.04 2.50 3.90
CA THR A 47 7.36 3.16 3.96
C THR A 47 7.69 3.75 5.35
N ARG A 48 6.66 4.12 6.14
CA ARG A 48 6.80 4.59 7.52
C ARG A 48 6.74 3.50 8.58
N TYR A 49 6.85 2.22 8.20
CA TYR A 49 6.81 1.11 9.15
C TYR A 49 7.84 1.23 10.28
N HIS A 50 9.07 1.64 9.95
CA HIS A 50 10.13 1.88 10.93
C HIS A 50 9.91 3.14 11.80
N HIS A 51 8.88 3.92 11.51
CA HIS A 51 8.46 5.10 12.28
C HIS A 51 7.19 4.86 13.12
N GLY A 52 6.69 3.62 13.21
CA GLY A 52 5.54 3.25 14.05
C GLY A 52 4.32 2.75 13.27
N CYS A 53 4.24 3.04 11.97
CA CYS A 53 3.10 2.64 11.15
C CYS A 53 2.99 1.11 11.04
N LYS A 54 1.79 0.56 11.21
CA LYS A 54 1.53 -0.89 11.15
C LYS A 54 0.85 -1.35 9.88
N ALA A 55 0.62 -0.44 8.94
CA ALA A 55 -0.07 -0.75 7.69
C ALA A 55 0.75 -1.70 6.79
N ARG A 56 0.04 -2.67 6.22
CA ARG A 56 0.61 -3.76 5.41
C ARG A 56 -0.40 -4.19 4.36
N ILE A 57 0.09 -4.65 3.22
CA ILE A 57 -0.75 -5.20 2.15
C ILE A 57 -0.09 -6.46 1.58
N ILE A 58 -0.90 -7.30 0.95
CA ILE A 58 -0.43 -8.45 0.19
C ILE A 58 -0.98 -8.32 -1.22
N THR A 59 -0.12 -8.50 -2.22
CA THR A 59 -0.53 -8.57 -3.62
C THR A 59 -0.23 -9.92 -4.25
N ASP A 60 -0.89 -10.23 -5.36
CA ASP A 60 -0.44 -11.27 -6.28
C ASP A 60 0.72 -10.77 -7.19
N ASP A 61 1.16 -11.60 -8.13
CA ASP A 61 2.19 -11.28 -9.13
C ASP A 61 1.76 -10.19 -10.14
N ALA A 62 0.45 -9.97 -10.30
CA ALA A 62 -0.11 -8.92 -11.14
C ALA A 62 -0.35 -7.60 -10.37
N PHE A 63 0.09 -7.52 -9.11
CA PHE A 63 -0.05 -6.37 -8.20
C PHE A 63 -1.49 -6.06 -7.77
N PHE A 64 -2.42 -7.02 -7.90
CA PHE A 64 -3.74 -6.89 -7.29
C PHE A 64 -3.66 -7.09 -5.79
N ILE A 65 -4.29 -6.21 -5.02
CA ILE A 65 -4.34 -6.31 -3.56
C ILE A 65 -5.30 -7.44 -3.18
N ILE A 66 -4.77 -8.47 -2.52
CA ILE A 66 -5.54 -9.62 -2.04
C ILE A 66 -5.74 -9.61 -0.51
N ALA A 67 -4.93 -8.82 0.21
CA ALA A 67 -5.14 -8.54 1.62
C ALA A 67 -4.65 -7.13 1.97
N TYR A 68 -5.39 -6.46 2.86
CA TYR A 68 -5.13 -5.07 3.25
C TYR A 68 -5.27 -4.89 4.76
N ASN A 69 -4.24 -4.32 5.39
CA ASN A 69 -4.27 -3.80 6.75
C ASN A 69 -3.96 -2.30 6.72
N GLY A 70 -4.99 -1.47 6.80
CA GLY A 70 -4.93 0.00 6.63
C GLY A 70 -4.62 0.81 7.88
N GLU A 71 -4.06 0.22 8.93
CA GLU A 71 -3.75 0.93 10.18
C GLU A 71 -2.55 1.88 9.99
N HIS A 72 -2.85 3.07 9.48
CA HIS A 72 -1.94 4.20 9.35
C HIS A 72 -2.13 5.17 10.52
N ASP A 73 -1.02 5.55 11.14
CA ASP A 73 -0.92 6.55 12.20
C ASP A 73 -0.39 7.90 11.67
N HIS A 74 -0.40 8.08 10.35
CA HIS A 74 0.12 9.25 9.68
C HIS A 74 -0.70 9.60 8.43
N VAL A 75 -0.63 10.87 8.03
CA VAL A 75 -1.28 11.37 6.81
C VAL A 75 -0.65 10.72 5.56
N ALA A 76 -1.48 10.45 4.55
CA ALA A 76 -1.03 9.94 3.27
C ALA A 76 -0.07 10.94 2.60
N PRO A 77 1.09 10.48 2.07
CA PRO A 77 2.01 11.36 1.36
C PRO A 77 1.36 12.12 0.19
N VAL A 78 0.40 11.50 -0.52
CA VAL A 78 -0.30 12.15 -1.64
C VAL A 78 -1.18 13.32 -1.19
N ASP A 79 -1.77 13.23 0.01
CA ASP A 79 -2.58 14.32 0.57
C ASP A 79 -1.70 15.50 1.00
N VAL A 80 -0.45 15.25 1.38
CA VAL A 80 0.53 16.30 1.68
C VAL A 80 0.94 17.05 0.42
N ILE A 81 1.03 16.36 -0.72
CA ILE A 81 1.36 16.99 -2.01
C ILE A 81 0.17 17.82 -2.53
N ALA A 82 -1.06 17.32 -2.38
CA ALA A 82 -2.26 18.01 -2.85
C ALA A 82 -2.63 19.28 -2.05
N LYS A 83 -2.09 19.44 -0.83
CA LYS A 83 -2.29 20.63 0.02
C LYS A 83 -1.16 21.65 -0.08
N GLY A 84 -0.21 21.45 -1.00
CA GLY A 84 0.96 22.30 -1.21
C GLY A 84 0.87 23.21 -2.43
N GLN A 85 -0.31 23.75 -2.77
CA GLN A 85 -0.48 24.76 -3.82
C GLN A 85 -1.46 25.85 -3.39
#